data_AF-A0AAW4TH25-F1
#
_entry.id   AF-A0AAW4TH25-F1
#
_cell.length_a   1.000
_cell.length_b   1.000
_cell.length_c   1.000
_cell.angle_alpha   90.00
_cell.angle_beta   90.00
_cell.angle_gamma   90.00
#
_symmetry.space_group_name_H-M   'P 1'
#
loop_
_entity.id
_entity.type
_entity.pdbx_description
1 polymer ?
#
loop_
_entity_poly.entity_id
_entity_poly.type
_entity_poly.pdbx_seq_one_letter_code
_entity_poly.pdbx_strand_id
1 'polypeptide(L)'
;MTNRARDAAGIIEFLMDRLDFKQLAEEDLDFLLCANEQAVLEARNLSEVVSGIGCLISRDQASEGAKSGALWDDDVPVLLWSIASQIGIIGKLAYIGGEVDYELRRRAEARIPTKESRHG
;
A
#
# COMPACT_ATOMS: atom_id res chain seq x y z
N MET A 1 18.74 17.19 -4.62
CA MET A 1 18.71 15.72 -4.52
C MET A 1 17.62 15.37 -3.53
N THR A 2 16.49 14.85 -3.99
CA THR A 2 15.37 14.42 -3.14
C THR A 2 15.89 13.32 -2.20
N ASN A 3 15.70 13.52 -0.89
CA ASN A 3 16.09 12.55 0.14
C ASN A 3 15.18 11.32 -0.01
N ARG A 4 15.55 10.38 -0.88
CA ARG A 4 14.80 9.13 -1.06
C ARG A 4 15.00 8.28 0.17
N ALA A 5 13.90 7.96 0.84
CA ALA A 5 13.92 6.92 1.86
C ALA A 5 14.47 5.62 1.24
N ARG A 6 15.40 4.95 1.93
CA ARG A 6 16.02 3.70 1.47
C ARG A 6 15.30 2.47 2.01
N ASP A 7 14.05 2.63 2.41
CA ASP A 7 13.17 1.58 2.88
C ASP A 7 12.41 0.95 1.70
N ALA A 8 11.63 -0.10 1.98
CA ALA A 8 10.87 -0.82 0.97
C ALA A 8 9.91 0.10 0.20
N ALA A 9 9.26 1.05 0.90
CA ALA A 9 8.39 2.03 0.25
C ALA A 9 9.19 2.85 -0.76
N GLY A 10 10.34 3.40 -0.39
CA GLY A 10 11.20 4.18 -1.28
C GLY A 10 11.73 3.39 -2.48
N ILE A 11 12.01 2.08 -2.30
CA ILE A 11 12.38 1.20 -3.42
C ILE A 11 11.21 1.03 -4.38
N ILE A 12 10.00 0.75 -3.87
CA ILE A 12 8.80 0.61 -4.70
C ILE A 12 8.55 1.90 -5.50
N GLU A 13 8.63 3.06 -4.87
CA GLU A 13 8.48 4.35 -5.54
C GLU A 13 9.55 4.60 -6.61
N PHE A 14 10.81 4.25 -6.33
CA PHE A 14 11.87 4.35 -7.33
C PHE A 14 11.59 3.52 -8.59
N LEU A 15 11.03 2.31 -8.42
CA LEU A 15 10.65 1.43 -9.51
C LEU A 15 9.41 1.97 -10.26
N MET A 16 8.41 2.44 -9.51
CA MET A 16 7.19 3.02 -10.05
C MET A 16 7.46 4.26 -10.91
N ASP A 17 8.37 5.15 -10.48
CA ASP A 17 8.79 6.34 -11.24
C ASP A 17 9.28 6.02 -12.67
N ARG A 18 9.66 4.75 -12.92
CA ARG A 18 10.22 4.28 -14.19
C ARG A 18 9.30 3.34 -14.94
N LEU A 19 8.21 2.92 -14.33
CA LEU A 19 7.27 1.97 -14.90
C LEU A 19 6.23 2.75 -15.73
N ASP A 20 6.13 2.46 -17.03
CA ASP A 20 5.05 2.96 -17.87
C ASP A 20 3.99 1.88 -18.04
N PHE A 21 2.93 1.95 -17.23
CA PHE A 21 1.82 0.99 -17.26
C PHE A 21 1.19 0.82 -18.67
N LYS A 22 1.26 1.86 -19.50
CA LYS A 22 0.70 1.83 -20.87
C LYS A 22 1.51 0.95 -21.81
N GLN A 23 2.80 0.76 -21.53
CA GLN A 23 3.71 -0.06 -22.35
C GLN A 23 3.85 -1.49 -21.84
N LEU A 24 3.35 -1.79 -20.64
CA LEU A 24 3.41 -3.15 -20.09
C LEU A 24 2.57 -4.14 -20.90
N ALA A 25 3.05 -5.38 -20.97
CA ALA A 25 2.28 -6.48 -21.51
C ALA A 25 1.06 -6.76 -20.61
N GLU A 26 0.02 -7.38 -21.19
CA GLU A 26 -1.19 -7.72 -20.44
C GLU A 26 -0.91 -8.70 -19.30
N GLU A 27 0.01 -9.66 -19.50
CA GLU A 27 0.47 -10.59 -18.46
C GLU A 27 1.15 -9.90 -17.28
N ASP A 28 1.94 -8.86 -17.52
CA ASP A 28 2.60 -8.07 -16.47
C ASP A 28 1.57 -7.23 -15.70
N LEU A 29 0.58 -6.68 -16.40
CA LEU A 29 -0.54 -5.97 -15.77
C LEU A 29 -1.36 -6.92 -14.90
N ASP A 30 -1.71 -8.11 -15.39
CA ASP A 30 -2.45 -9.11 -14.61
C ASP A 30 -1.67 -9.54 -13.36
N PHE A 31 -0.35 -9.70 -13.46
CA PHE A 31 0.50 -9.97 -12.29
C PHE A 31 0.47 -8.81 -11.29
N LEU A 32 0.59 -7.57 -11.77
CA LEU A 32 0.58 -6.38 -10.90
C LEU A 32 -0.79 -6.10 -10.28
N LEU A 33 -1.88 -6.63 -10.83
CA LEU A 33 -3.23 -6.48 -10.29
C LEU A 33 -3.36 -7.07 -8.88
N CYS A 34 -2.55 -8.09 -8.55
CA CYS A 34 -2.45 -8.64 -7.19
C CYS A 34 -2.03 -7.59 -6.14
N ALA A 35 -1.47 -6.45 -6.54
CA ALA A 35 -1.09 -5.37 -5.62
C ALA A 35 -2.30 -4.84 -4.82
N ASN A 36 -3.51 -4.84 -5.38
CA ASN A 36 -4.73 -4.46 -4.64
C ASN A 36 -5.03 -5.43 -3.49
N GLU A 37 -4.96 -6.73 -3.75
CA GLU A 37 -5.20 -7.76 -2.72
C GLU A 37 -4.15 -7.68 -1.62
N GLN A 38 -2.88 -7.50 -2.00
CA GLN A 38 -1.79 -7.33 -1.03
C GLN A 38 -1.95 -6.05 -0.20
N ALA A 39 -2.37 -4.93 -0.81
CA ALA A 39 -2.62 -3.69 -0.07
C ALA A 39 -3.70 -3.89 1.00
N VAL A 40 -4.79 -4.60 0.66
CA VAL A 40 -5.87 -4.91 1.61
C VAL A 40 -5.38 -5.83 2.73
N LEU A 41 -4.61 -6.86 2.40
CA LEU A 41 -4.06 -7.79 3.39
C LEU A 41 -3.11 -7.08 4.36
N GLU A 42 -2.18 -6.29 3.84
CA GLU A 42 -1.22 -5.54 4.66
C GLU A 42 -1.92 -4.49 5.52
N ALA A 43 -2.93 -3.79 5.00
CA ALA A 43 -3.73 -2.86 5.78
C ALA A 43 -4.44 -3.54 6.95
N ARG A 44 -5.00 -4.73 6.72
CA ARG A 44 -5.64 -5.54 7.77
C ARG A 44 -4.62 -5.97 8.82
N ASN A 45 -3.49 -6.54 8.40
CA ASN A 45 -2.43 -6.99 9.29
C ASN A 45 -1.92 -5.84 10.17
N LEU A 46 -1.64 -4.69 9.56
CA LEU A 46 -1.22 -3.49 10.28
C LEU A 46 -2.29 -3.06 11.29
N SER A 47 -3.57 -3.07 10.91
CA SER A 47 -4.66 -2.73 11.83
C SER A 47 -4.73 -3.67 13.04
N GLU A 48 -4.57 -4.98 12.84
CA GLU A 48 -4.57 -5.98 13.91
C GLU A 48 -3.38 -5.75 14.86
N VAL A 49 -2.18 -5.52 14.32
CA VAL A 49 -0.96 -5.24 15.10
C VAL A 49 -1.10 -3.94 15.91
N VAL A 50 -1.49 -2.84 15.27
CA VAL A 50 -1.61 -1.53 15.92
C VAL A 50 -2.69 -1.56 17.00
N SER A 51 -3.82 -2.23 16.74
CA SER A 51 -4.86 -2.42 17.76
C SER A 51 -4.36 -3.25 18.96
N GLY A 52 -3.60 -4.31 18.70
CA GLY A 52 -3.00 -5.13 19.77
C GLY A 52 -2.06 -4.31 20.65
N ILE A 53 -1.22 -3.48 20.04
CA ILE A 53 -0.33 -2.56 20.76
C ILE A 53 -1.13 -1.54 21.57
N GLY A 54 -2.15 -0.94 20.98
CA GLY A 54 -3.04 0.00 21.68
C GLY A 54 -3.70 -0.60 22.93
N CYS A 55 -4.14 -1.86 22.84
CA CYS A 55 -4.67 -2.60 23.98
C CYS A 55 -3.62 -2.80 25.08
N LEU A 56 -2.37 -3.09 24.73
CA LEU A 56 -1.27 -3.25 25.70
C LEU A 56 -0.95 -1.92 26.38
N ILE A 57 -0.83 -0.83 25.63
CA ILE A 57 -0.60 0.52 26.18
C ILE A 57 -1.74 0.90 27.14
N SER A 58 -3.00 0.71 26.71
CA SER A 58 -4.18 1.04 27.53
C SER A 58 -4.19 0.28 28.86
N ARG A 59 -3.86 -1.01 28.84
CA ARG A 59 -3.76 -1.83 30.06
C ARG A 59 -2.62 -1.41 30.97
N ASP A 60 -1.46 -1.03 30.40
CA ASP A 60 -0.30 -0.58 31.17
C ASP A 60 -0.55 0.79 31.82
N GLN A 61 -1.27 1.70 31.15
CA GLN A 61 -1.67 3.01 31.70
C GLN A 61 -2.75 2.92 32.79
N ALA A 62 -3.59 1.89 32.76
CA ALA A 62 -4.68 1.70 33.75
C ALA A 62 -4.21 1.03 35.07
N SER A 63 -2.96 0.58 35.16
CA SER A 63 -2.41 -0.05 36.36
C SER A 63 -1.84 0.98 37.33
N GLU A 64 -2.23 0.92 38.61
CA GLU A 64 -1.66 1.78 39.67
C GLU A 64 -0.29 1.28 40.21
N GLY A 65 0.25 0.19 39.64
CA GLY A 65 1.51 -0.43 40.04
C GLY A 65 2.76 0.08 39.31
N ALA A 66 3.89 -0.63 39.48
CA ALA A 66 5.12 -0.37 38.74
C ALA A 66 4.85 -0.54 37.23
N LYS A 67 5.08 0.53 36.47
CA LYS A 67 4.81 0.58 35.03
C LYS A 67 5.87 -0.26 34.33
N SER A 68 5.44 -1.28 33.59
CA SER A 68 6.32 -2.35 33.06
C SER A 68 6.16 -2.53 31.55
N GLY A 69 5.64 -1.54 30.84
CA GLY A 69 5.45 -1.59 29.39
C GLY A 69 6.73 -1.29 28.59
N ALA A 70 6.96 -2.04 27.52
CA ALA A 70 8.07 -1.86 26.56
C ALA A 70 7.93 -0.61 25.65
N LEU A 71 7.19 0.42 26.08
CA LEU A 71 6.80 1.59 25.27
C LEU A 71 6.89 2.90 26.06
N TRP A 72 7.82 2.98 27.01
CA TRP A 72 7.96 4.11 27.93
C TRP A 72 9.04 5.13 27.52
N ASP A 73 9.85 4.82 26.51
CA ASP A 73 10.99 5.64 26.07
C ASP A 73 11.02 5.80 24.53
N ASP A 74 12.20 5.86 23.90
CA ASP A 74 12.43 5.97 22.45
C ASP A 74 11.71 4.93 21.56
N ASP A 75 11.12 3.89 22.15
CA ASP A 75 10.38 2.83 21.46
C ASP A 75 9.08 3.31 20.80
N VAL A 76 8.44 4.36 21.32
CA VAL A 76 7.20 4.92 20.74
C VAL A 76 7.47 5.64 19.41
N PRO A 77 8.44 6.56 19.29
CA PRO A 77 8.87 7.10 18.00
C PRO A 77 9.24 6.02 16.97
N VAL A 78 10.00 5.00 17.38
CA VAL A 78 10.41 3.89 16.49
C VAL A 78 9.20 3.10 15.98
N LEU A 79 8.25 2.80 16.86
CA LEU A 79 7.00 2.15 16.48
C LEU A 79 6.20 3.01 15.49
N LEU A 80 6.07 4.31 15.75
CA LEU A 80 5.35 5.22 14.86
C LEU A 80 6.02 5.33 13.49
N TRP A 81 7.36 5.35 13.42
CA TRP A 81 8.08 5.30 12.16
C TRP A 81 7.86 3.98 11.40
N SER A 82 7.83 2.85 12.12
CA SER A 82 7.51 1.55 11.53
C SER A 82 6.10 1.51 10.94
N ILE A 83 5.10 1.99 11.70
CA ILE A 83 3.72 2.10 11.23
C ILE A 83 3.63 3.01 10.01
N ALA A 84 4.27 4.19 10.03
CA ALA A 84 4.28 5.12 8.91
C ALA A 84 4.93 4.50 7.66
N SER A 85 6.02 3.76 7.83
CA SER A 85 6.67 3.01 6.74
C SER A 85 5.73 1.96 6.14
N GLN A 86 5.01 1.20 6.96
CA GLN A 86 4.06 0.18 6.50
C GLN A 86 2.86 0.82 5.76
N ILE A 87 2.33 1.93 6.27
CA ILE A 87 1.30 2.72 5.57
C ILE A 87 1.82 3.19 4.20
N GLY A 88 3.07 3.63 4.12
CA GLY A 88 3.70 4.04 2.87
C GLY A 88 3.77 2.91 1.83
N ILE A 89 4.04 1.67 2.26
CA ILE A 89 4.03 0.49 1.39
C ILE A 89 2.60 0.19 0.91
N ILE A 90 1.63 0.15 1.83
CA ILE A 90 0.21 -0.10 1.52
C ILE A 90 -0.30 0.91 0.49
N GLY A 91 -0.02 2.19 0.68
CA GLY A 91 -0.44 3.25 -0.24
C GLY A 91 0.15 3.06 -1.65
N LYS A 92 1.41 2.63 -1.75
CA LYS A 92 2.07 2.36 -3.04
C LYS A 92 1.48 1.13 -3.74
N LEU A 93 1.18 0.06 -2.99
CA LEU A 93 0.50 -1.12 -3.52
C LEU A 93 -0.91 -0.78 -4.04
N ALA A 94 -1.68 -0.01 -3.28
CA ALA A 94 -3.00 0.44 -3.69
C ALA A 94 -2.96 1.34 -4.94
N TYR A 95 -1.95 2.22 -5.04
CA TYR A 95 -1.74 3.02 -6.23
C TYR A 95 -1.44 2.14 -7.46
N ILE A 96 -0.50 1.20 -7.35
CA ILE A 96 -0.14 0.29 -8.45
C ILE A 96 -1.38 -0.46 -8.93
N GLY A 97 -2.11 -1.09 -8.01
CA GLY A 97 -3.30 -1.85 -8.37
C GLY A 97 -4.40 -0.99 -8.98
N GLY A 98 -4.53 0.28 -8.58
CA GLY A 98 -5.46 1.24 -9.20
C GLY A 98 -5.06 1.63 -10.63
N GLU A 99 -3.79 1.95 -10.87
CA GLU A 99 -3.30 2.29 -12.23
C GLU A 99 -3.41 1.10 -13.18
N VAL A 100 -3.12 -0.10 -12.69
CA VAL A 100 -3.23 -1.35 -13.46
C VAL A 100 -4.68 -1.66 -13.80
N ASP A 101 -5.59 -1.62 -12.82
CA ASP A 101 -7.03 -1.85 -13.04
C ASP A 101 -7.60 -0.82 -14.03
N TYR A 102 -7.19 0.45 -13.92
CA TYR A 102 -7.55 1.49 -14.89
C TYR A 102 -7.06 1.15 -16.30
N GLU A 103 -5.79 0.78 -16.47
CA GLU A 103 -5.21 0.49 -17.77
C GLU A 103 -5.83 -0.77 -18.42
N LEU A 104 -6.07 -1.82 -17.64
CA LEU A 104 -6.76 -3.02 -18.13
C LEU A 104 -8.18 -2.70 -18.62
N ARG A 105 -8.94 -1.90 -17.85
CA ARG A 105 -10.28 -1.44 -18.27
C ARG A 105 -10.23 -0.60 -19.53
N ARG A 106 -9.29 0.35 -19.61
CA ARG A 106 -9.08 1.20 -20.79
C ARG A 106 -8.78 0.37 -22.04
N ARG A 107 -7.93 -0.66 -21.93
CA ARG A 107 -7.63 -1.58 -23.04
C ARG A 107 -8.83 -2.43 -23.42
N ALA A 108 -9.62 -2.91 -22.45
CA ALA A 108 -10.84 -3.66 -22.70
C ALA A 108 -11.87 -2.81 -23.47
N GLU A 109 -12.09 -1.56 -23.05
CA GLU A 109 -12.99 -0.61 -23.71
C GLU A 109 -12.55 -0.31 -25.15
N ALA A 110 -11.24 -0.12 -25.39
CA ALA A 110 -10.71 0.13 -26.73
C ALA A 110 -10.85 -1.07 -27.69
N ARG A 111 -10.97 -2.30 -27.15
CA ARG A 111 -11.19 -3.52 -27.95
C ARG A 111 -12.64 -3.71 -28.35
N ILE A 112 -13.59 -3.04 -27.70
CA ILE A 112 -15.01 -3.10 -28.06
C ILE A 112 -15.18 -2.26 -29.34
N PRO A 113 -15.52 -2.87 -30.51
CA PRO A 113 -15.76 -2.09 -31.71
C PRO A 113 -17.00 -1.23 -31.46
N THR A 114 -16.87 0.09 -31.64
CA THR A 114 -18.02 1.00 -31.65
C THR A 114 -18.95 0.53 -32.76
N LYS A 115 -20.02 -0.19 -32.40
CA LYS A 115 -21.15 -0.43 -33.30
C LYS A 115 -21.82 0.93 -33.50
N GLU A 116 -21.50 1.59 -34.60
CA GLU A 116 -22.29 2.55 -35.40
C GLU A 116 -21.30 3.41 -36.22
N SER A 117 -21.35 3.48 -37.55
CA SER A 117 -22.50 3.85 -38.35
C SER A 117 -22.53 3.12 -39.72
N ARG A 118 -23.44 2.16 -39.87
CA ARG A 118 -24.03 1.78 -41.18
C ARG A 118 -25.44 2.36 -41.22
N HIS A 119 -25.57 3.61 -41.61
CA HIS A 119 -26.84 4.19 -42.07
C HIS A 119 -26.52 5.16 -43.21
N GLY A 120 -27.02 4.86 -44.41
CA GLY A 120 -26.91 5.69 -45.62
C GLY A 120 -26.28 4.96 -46.77
#